data_AF-A0A2E9T084-F1
#
_entry.id   AF-A0A2E9T084-F1
#
_cell.length_a   1.000
_cell.length_b   1.000
_cell.length_c   1.000
_cell.angle_alpha   90.00
_cell.angle_beta   90.00
_cell.angle_gamma   90.00
#
_symmetry.space_group_name_H-M   'P 1'
#
loop_
_entity.id
_entity.type
_entity.pdbx_description
1 polymer ?
#
loop_
_entity_poly.entity_id
_entity_poly.type
_entity_poly.pdbx_seq_one_letter_code
_entity_poly.pdbx_strand_id
1 'polypeptide(L)'
;YEMQKSLSGVKSHLDTLSIPIFDNDQDIDRLSLLVSDHHLHTPIEHAVLIRGHGLYVVGRDIKEVQRHLEGLEFLFSCELERLKLEGIQAGVQP
;
A
#
# COMPACT_ATOMS: atom_id res chain seq x y z
N TYR A 1 4.44 12.10 -5.94
CA TYR A 1 3.15 12.68 -6.41
C TYR A 1 2.54 13.53 -5.30
N GLU A 2 1.97 14.71 -5.61
CA GLU A 2 1.31 15.58 -4.59
C GLU A 2 0.20 14.86 -3.80
N MET A 3 -0.47 13.89 -4.42
CA MET A 3 -1.52 13.10 -3.80
C MET A 3 -1.05 12.35 -2.53
N GLN A 4 0.24 12.13 -2.31
CA GLN A 4 0.74 11.54 -1.06
C GLN A 4 0.29 12.30 0.20
N LYS A 5 0.04 13.61 0.11
CA LYS A 5 -0.46 14.44 1.22
C LYS A 5 -1.91 14.12 1.63
N SER A 6 -2.63 13.31 0.85
CA SER A 6 -3.91 12.76 1.28
C SER A 6 -3.74 11.71 2.38
N LEU A 7 -2.52 11.24 2.67
CA LEU A 7 -2.23 10.32 3.75
C LEU A 7 -1.85 11.06 5.02
N SER A 8 -2.48 10.68 6.14
CA SER A 8 -2.18 11.29 7.43
C SER A 8 -0.73 11.11 7.83
N GLY A 9 -0.13 12.17 8.37
CA GLY A 9 1.30 12.21 8.71
C GLY A 9 2.19 12.62 7.53
N VAL A 10 1.76 12.46 6.29
CA VAL A 10 2.54 12.80 5.10
C VAL A 10 2.38 14.28 4.75
N LYS A 11 3.43 15.06 4.96
CA LYS A 11 3.43 16.53 4.73
C LYS A 11 4.13 16.95 3.43
N SER A 12 4.85 16.03 2.80
CA SER A 12 5.65 16.25 1.60
C SER A 12 5.41 15.12 0.61
N HIS A 13 5.64 15.39 -0.67
CA HIS A 13 5.60 14.38 -1.74
C HIS A 13 7.00 13.91 -2.17
N LEU A 14 8.03 14.43 -1.49
CA LEU A 14 9.44 14.16 -1.82
C LEU A 14 9.91 12.81 -1.25
N ASP A 15 9.21 12.32 -0.22
CA ASP A 15 9.55 11.07 0.45
C ASP A 15 8.95 9.87 -0.28
N THR A 16 9.57 8.71 -0.07
CA THR A 16 9.04 7.44 -0.57
C THR A 16 7.92 6.97 0.34
N LEU A 17 6.74 6.77 -0.25
CA LEU A 17 5.63 6.10 0.43
C LEU A 17 5.82 4.58 0.29
N SER A 18 5.93 3.89 1.42
CA SER A 18 6.03 2.43 1.46
C SER A 18 4.70 1.81 1.87
N ILE A 19 4.19 0.88 1.05
CA ILE A 19 2.99 0.08 1.35
C ILE A 19 3.40 -1.40 1.31
N PRO A 20 3.31 -2.13 2.44
CA PRO A 20 3.71 -3.53 2.47
C PRO A 20 2.76 -4.40 1.65
N ILE A 21 3.33 -5.37 0.95
CA ILE A 21 2.59 -6.35 0.14
C ILE A 21 2.80 -7.74 0.75
N PHE A 22 1.70 -8.41 1.09
CA PHE A 22 1.69 -9.79 1.58
C PHE A 22 1.15 -10.72 0.50
N ASP A 23 1.57 -11.99 0.53
CA ASP A 23 0.95 -13.01 -0.31
C ASP A 23 -0.45 -13.34 0.21
N ASN A 24 -1.35 -13.74 -0.69
CA ASN A 24 -2.70 -14.19 -0.35
C ASN A 24 -2.67 -15.60 0.25
N ASP A 25 -2.10 -15.70 1.45
CA ASP A 25 -2.08 -16.93 2.24
C ASP A 25 -3.52 -17.31 2.62
N GLN A 26 -3.91 -18.54 2.29
CA GLN A 26 -5.23 -19.08 2.61
C GLN A 26 -5.34 -19.43 4.11
N ASP A 27 -4.20 -19.56 4.80
CA ASP A 27 -4.15 -19.60 6.26
C ASP A 27 -4.23 -18.18 6.82
N ILE A 28 -5.46 -17.78 7.17
CA ILE A 28 -5.76 -16.43 7.66
C ILE A 28 -5.11 -16.14 9.01
N ASP A 29 -4.97 -17.15 9.88
CA ASP A 29 -4.31 -16.99 11.17
C ASP A 29 -2.83 -16.68 10.98
N ARG A 30 -2.17 -17.42 10.08
CA ARG A 30 -0.78 -17.15 9.70
C ARG A 30 -0.61 -15.78 9.04
N LEU A 31 -1.50 -15.40 8.13
CA LEU A 31 -1.47 -14.08 7.48
C LEU A 31 -1.61 -12.96 8.51
N SER A 32 -2.54 -13.09 9.45
CA SER A 32 -2.75 -12.13 10.53
C SER A 32 -1.50 -11.97 11.40
N LEU A 33 -0.82 -13.08 11.72
CA LEU A 33 0.45 -13.04 12.46
C LEU A 33 1.55 -12.32 11.68
N LEU A 34 1.68 -12.56 10.36
CA LEU A 34 2.68 -11.88 9.53
C LEU A 34 2.44 -10.38 9.44
N VAL A 35 1.17 -9.97 9.26
CA VAL A 35 0.79 -8.55 9.25
C VAL A 35 1.07 -7.90 10.60
N SER A 36 0.76 -8.59 11.70
CA SER A 36 1.00 -8.11 13.06
C SER A 36 2.49 -7.97 13.36
N ASP A 37 3.29 -8.97 13.00
CA ASP A 37 4.73 -8.95 13.17
C ASP A 37 5.39 -7.82 12.36
N HIS A 38 4.98 -7.63 11.11
CA HIS A 38 5.41 -6.49 10.31
C HIS A 38 5.05 -5.18 10.99
N HIS A 39 3.81 -5.02 11.49
CA HIS A 39 3.38 -3.79 12.16
C HIS A 39 4.23 -3.44 13.39
N LEU A 40 4.67 -4.44 14.15
CA LEU A 40 5.52 -4.24 15.33
C LEU A 40 6.91 -3.68 14.96
N HIS A 41 7.46 -4.09 13.83
CA HIS A 41 8.80 -3.67 13.37
C HIS A 41 8.75 -2.42 12.48
N THR A 42 7.71 -2.28 11.67
CA THR A 42 7.46 -1.17 10.75
C THR A 42 5.96 -0.87 10.77
N PRO A 43 5.54 0.14 11.54
CA PRO A 43 4.13 0.47 11.71
C PRO A 43 3.40 0.64 10.39
N ILE A 44 2.30 -0.07 10.26
CA ILE A 44 1.35 0.06 9.15
C ILE A 44 0.44 1.24 9.47
N GLU A 45 0.72 2.40 8.87
CA GLU A 45 -0.01 3.65 9.15
C GLU A 45 -1.16 3.91 8.18
N HIS A 46 -1.05 3.44 6.93
CA HIS A 46 -1.99 3.80 5.86
C HIS A 46 -2.71 2.61 5.26
N ALA A 47 -1.98 1.55 4.88
CA ALA A 47 -2.59 0.38 4.25
C ALA A 47 -1.66 -0.84 4.19
N VAL A 48 -2.25 -2.00 3.92
CA VAL A 48 -1.56 -3.21 3.41
C VAL A 48 -2.19 -3.65 2.10
N LEU A 49 -1.37 -4.21 1.20
CA LEU A 49 -1.85 -4.84 -0.02
C LEU A 49 -1.69 -6.36 0.09
N ILE A 50 -2.73 -7.12 -0.23
CA ILE A 50 -2.66 -8.58 -0.31
C ILE A 50 -2.69 -8.98 -1.78
N ARG A 51 -1.64 -9.68 -2.23
CA ARG A 51 -1.40 -10.03 -3.64
C ARG A 51 -2.55 -10.84 -4.21
N GLY A 52 -3.18 -10.34 -5.27
CA GLY A 52 -4.31 -11.04 -5.92
C GLY A 52 -5.61 -11.02 -5.09
N HIS A 53 -5.65 -10.26 -4.00
CA HIS A 53 -6.85 -10.08 -3.18
C HIS A 53 -7.31 -8.62 -3.20
N GLY A 54 -6.50 -7.70 -2.68
CA GLY A 54 -6.88 -6.29 -2.63
C GLY A 54 -6.18 -5.47 -1.56
N LEU A 55 -6.61 -4.21 -1.47
CA LEU A 55 -6.09 -3.20 -0.55
C LEU A 55 -6.92 -3.15 0.73
N TYR A 56 -6.24 -3.11 1.87
CA TYR A 56 -6.84 -2.85 3.19
C TYR A 56 -6.28 -1.56 3.75
N VAL A 57 -7.16 -0.61 4.05
CA VAL A 57 -6.80 0.75 4.46
C VAL A 57 -7.07 0.96 5.94
N VAL A 58 -6.14 1.64 6.62
CA VAL A 58 -6.20 1.93 8.05
C VAL A 58 -6.39 3.44 8.25
N GLY A 59 -7.18 3.81 9.25
CA GLY A 59 -7.42 5.18 9.65
C GLY A 59 -8.09 5.22 11.02
N ARG A 60 -8.00 6.37 11.70
CA ARG A 60 -8.60 6.61 13.02
C ARG A 60 -10.12 6.69 12.96
N ASP A 61 -10.66 7.07 11.81
CA ASP A 61 -12.09 7.10 11.53
C ASP A 61 -12.39 6.80 10.05
N ILE A 62 -13.67 6.63 9.73
CA ILE A 62 -14.10 6.26 8.38
C ILE A 62 -13.76 7.32 7.32
N LYS A 63 -13.74 8.62 7.69
CA LYS A 63 -13.40 9.70 6.75
C LYS A 63 -11.92 9.67 6.40
N GLU A 64 -11.08 9.39 7.40
CA GLU A 64 -9.66 9.18 7.19
C GLU A 64 -9.38 7.95 6.33
N VAL A 65 -10.06 6.83 6.60
CA VAL A 65 -9.97 5.62 5.74
C VAL A 65 -10.35 5.93 4.30
N GLN A 66 -11.45 6.65 4.06
CA GLN A 66 -11.88 7.03 2.71
C GLN A 66 -10.85 7.91 2.01
N ARG A 67 -10.34 8.93 2.68
CA ARG A 67 -9.31 9.82 2.13
C ARG A 67 -8.01 9.07 1.82
N HIS A 68 -7.61 8.15 2.69
CA HIS A 68 -6.44 7.29 2.45
C HIS A 68 -6.68 6.37 1.25
N LEU A 69 -7.86 5.75 1.14
CA LEU A 69 -8.24 4.88 0.04
C LEU A 69 -8.17 5.60 -1.31
N GLU A 70 -8.86 6.73 -1.43
CA GLU A 70 -8.85 7.55 -2.66
C GLU A 70 -7.42 7.98 -3.06
N GLY A 71 -6.63 8.38 -2.06
CA GLY A 71 -5.22 8.72 -2.23
C GLY A 71 -4.39 7.57 -2.81
N LEU A 72 -4.49 6.40 -2.20
CA LEU A 72 -3.73 5.21 -2.59
C LEU A 72 -4.18 4.69 -3.96
N GLU A 73 -5.48 4.65 -4.25
CA GLU A 73 -6.00 4.23 -5.56
C GLU A 73 -5.48 5.13 -6.69
N PHE A 74 -5.44 6.45 -6.47
CA PHE A 74 -4.86 7.38 -7.42
C PHE A 74 -3.35 7.11 -7.62
N LEU A 75 -2.60 6.98 -6.53
CA LEU A 75 -1.15 6.73 -6.59
C LEU A 75 -0.83 5.41 -7.29
N PHE A 76 -1.56 4.34 -7.00
CA PHE A 76 -1.39 3.05 -7.66
C PHE A 76 -1.76 3.11 -9.14
N SER A 77 -2.79 3.88 -9.50
CA SER A 77 -3.14 4.10 -10.91
C SER A 77 -2.01 4.80 -11.66
N CYS A 78 -1.38 5.82 -11.05
CA CYS A 78 -0.22 6.49 -11.62
C CYS A 78 0.98 5.56 -11.79
N GLU A 79 1.33 4.77 -10.77
CA GLU A 79 2.45 3.83 -10.85
C GLU A 79 2.19 2.70 -11.85
N LEU A 80 0.96 2.17 -11.90
CA LEU A 80 0.59 1.17 -12.89
C LEU A 80 0.72 1.72 -14.31
N GLU A 81 0.28 2.96 -14.55
CA GLU A 81 0.40 3.59 -15.87
C GLU A 81 1.87 3.84 -16.23
N ARG A 82 2.68 4.32 -15.27
CA ARG A 82 4.12 4.48 -15.45
C ARG A 82 4.79 3.16 -15.85
N LEU A 83 4.49 2.06 -15.15
CA LEU A 83 5.01 0.72 -15.44
C LEU A 83 4.58 0.19 -16.81
N LYS A 84 3.35 0.49 -17.25
CA LYS A 84 2.89 0.13 -18.60
C LYS A 84 3.65 0.89 -19.68
N LEU A 85 3.88 2.19 -19.47
CA LEU A 85 4.57 3.06 -20.44
C LEU A 85 6.06 2.77 -20.55
N GLU A 86 6.71 2.43 -19.44
CA GLU A 86 8.13 2.05 -19.43
C GLU A 86 8.39 0.66 -20.04
N GLY A 87 7.32 -0.09 -20.31
CA GLY A 87 7.39 -1.51 -20.64
C GLY A 87 7.65 -2.31 -19.37
N ILE A 88 6.84 -3.33 -19.11
CA ILE A 88 7.00 -4.18 -17.93
C ILE A 88 8.33 -4.96 -18.06
N GLN A 89 9.43 -4.39 -17.59
CA GLN A 89 10.56 -5.16 -17.10
C GLN A 89 10.25 -5.56 -15.65
N ALA A 90 9.21 -6.38 -15.47
CA ALA A 90 9.10 -7.16 -14.25
C ALA A 90 10.33 -8.08 -14.26
N GLY A 91 11.28 -7.83 -13.37
CA GLY A 91 12.49 -8.64 -13.24
C GLY A 91 12.13 -10.11 -13.06
N VAL A 92 12.16 -10.87 -14.16
CA VAL A 92 12.43 -12.29 -14.13
C VAL A 92 13.94 -12.39 -14.02
N GLN A 93 14.45 -12.57 -12.81
CA GLN A 93 15.82 -13.05 -12.65
C GLN A 93 15.91 -14.46 -13.25
N PRO A 94 16.97 -14.79 -14.03
CA PRO A 94 17.23 -16.14 -14.52
C PRO A 94 17.56 -17.13 -13.40
#